data_AF-A0A7W5D4B8-F1
#
_entry.id   AF-A0A7W5D4B8-F1
#
_cell.length_a   1.000
_cell.length_b   1.000
_cell.length_c   1.000
_cell.angle_alpha   90.00
_cell.angle_beta   90.00
_cell.angle_gamma   90.00
#
_symmetry.space_group_name_H-M   'P 1'
#
loop_
_entity.id
_entity.type
_entity.pdbx_description
1 polymer ?
#
loop_
_entity_poly.entity_id
_entity_poly.type
_entity_poly.pdbx_seq_one_letter_code
_entity_poly.pdbx_strand_id
1 'polypeptide(L)'
;MTLWQLTASNTHLYPGARLRATDTSMRERIRSGDRIAVEFADQMVANGDVIAALPHGGWTLRLEAHTTAKRTAIEEKRWDIQWMPRGDSPGTMKVKARAA
;
A
#
# COMPACT_ATOMS: atom_id res chain seq x y z
N MET A 1 13.13 -6.75 -9.64
CA MET A 1 11.87 -5.98 -9.48
C MET A 1 10.73 -6.98 -9.38
N THR A 2 9.92 -6.92 -8.33
CA THR A 2 8.75 -7.80 -8.11
C THR A 2 7.49 -6.95 -8.05
N LEU A 3 6.37 -7.47 -8.57
CA LEU A 3 5.05 -6.88 -8.38
C LEU A 3 4.38 -7.55 -7.19
N TRP A 4 3.99 -6.75 -6.19
CA TRP A 4 3.23 -7.20 -5.03
C TRP A 4 1.78 -6.76 -5.13
N GLN A 5 0.87 -7.64 -4.72
CA GLN A 5 -0.57 -7.35 -4.66
C GLN A 5 -1.00 -7.07 -3.23
N LEU A 6 -1.72 -5.97 -3.07
CA LEU A 6 -2.35 -5.54 -1.84
C LEU A 6 -3.85 -5.39 -2.06
N THR A 7 -4.63 -5.65 -1.02
CA THR A 7 -6.05 -5.30 -0.96
C THR A 7 -6.28 -4.22 0.09
N ALA A 8 -7.21 -3.30 -0.19
CA ALA A 8 -7.63 -2.24 0.71
C ALA A 8 -9.16 -2.27 0.86
N SER A 9 -9.66 -2.18 2.09
CA SER A 9 -11.11 -2.12 2.36
C SER A 9 -11.75 -0.75 2.11
N ASN A 10 -11.00 0.17 1.51
CA ASN A 10 -11.42 1.55 1.21
C ASN A 10 -11.34 1.78 -0.30
N THR A 11 -11.79 2.95 -0.79
CA THR A 11 -11.69 3.33 -2.22
C THR A 11 -10.46 4.17 -2.55
N HIS A 12 -9.71 4.58 -1.54
CA HIS A 12 -8.45 5.32 -1.66
C HIS A 12 -7.66 5.20 -0.36
N LEU A 13 -6.40 5.61 -0.37
CA LEU A 13 -5.54 5.63 0.82
C LEU A 13 -5.62 6.95 1.57
N TYR A 14 -5.58 6.85 2.89
CA TYR A 14 -5.54 7.96 3.85
C TYR A 14 -4.90 7.45 5.16
N PRO A 15 -4.42 8.33 6.06
CA PRO A 15 -3.86 7.90 7.34
C PRO A 15 -4.85 7.04 8.14
N GLY A 16 -4.44 5.83 8.53
CA GLY A 16 -5.27 4.84 9.20
C GLY A 16 -5.90 3.80 8.27
N ALA A 17 -5.88 3.99 6.95
CA ALA A 17 -6.33 2.98 5.99
C ALA A 17 -5.54 1.67 6.16
N ARG A 18 -6.23 0.54 6.10
CA ARG A 18 -5.62 -0.79 6.22
C ARG A 18 -5.35 -1.39 4.85
N LEU A 19 -4.22 -2.08 4.75
CA LEU A 19 -3.81 -2.83 3.58
C LEU A 19 -3.53 -4.28 4.01
N ARG A 20 -3.78 -5.23 3.12
CA ARG A 20 -3.43 -6.63 3.32
C ARG A 20 -2.68 -7.13 2.10
N ALA A 21 -1.49 -7.66 2.32
CA ALA A 21 -0.74 -8.36 1.28
C ALA A 21 -1.42 -9.69 0.94
N THR A 22 -1.56 -9.97 -0.35
CA THR A 22 -2.03 -11.28 -0.83
C THR A 22 -0.98 -12.37 -0.59
N ASP A 23 0.30 -12.02 -0.73
CA ASP A 23 1.44 -12.87 -0.39
C ASP A 23 2.08 -12.39 0.93
N THR A 24 2.02 -13.21 1.97
CA THR A 24 2.56 -12.87 3.30
C THR A 24 4.09 -12.83 3.34
N SER A 25 4.78 -13.47 2.39
CA SER A 25 6.25 -13.40 2.25
C SER A 25 6.74 -12.01 1.87
N MET A 26 5.85 -11.16 1.36
CA MET A 26 6.12 -9.76 1.04
C MET A 26 6.81 -9.02 2.18
N ARG A 27 6.43 -9.27 3.44
CA ARG A 27 7.02 -8.58 4.60
C ARG A 27 8.54 -8.72 4.69
N GLU A 28 9.08 -9.85 4.25
CA GLU A 28 10.50 -10.16 4.33
C GLU A 28 11.24 -9.81 3.03
N ARG A 29 10.50 -9.71 1.92
CA ARG A 29 11.06 -9.64 0.57
C ARG A 29 10.84 -8.31 -0.13
N ILE A 30 9.95 -7.45 0.36
CA ILE A 30 9.70 -6.14 -0.22
C ILE A 30 10.94 -5.25 -0.08
N ARG A 31 11.25 -4.49 -1.13
CA ARG A 31 12.37 -3.54 -1.14
C ARG A 31 12.07 -2.36 -2.05
N SER A 32 12.83 -1.29 -1.89
CA SER A 32 12.80 -0.16 -2.83
C SER A 32 12.97 -0.62 -4.28
N GLY A 33 12.21 -0.03 -5.18
CA GLY A 33 12.16 -0.37 -6.60
C GLY A 33 11.17 -1.50 -6.95
N ASP A 34 10.48 -2.10 -5.98
CA ASP A 34 9.36 -3.00 -6.27
C ASP A 34 8.10 -2.25 -6.67
N ARG A 35 7.23 -2.93 -7.42
CA ARG A 35 5.92 -2.42 -7.82
C ARG A 35 4.84 -2.94 -6.89
N ILE A 36 3.82 -2.11 -6.68
CA ILE A 36 2.63 -2.42 -5.90
C ILE A 36 1.41 -2.28 -6.81
N ALA A 37 0.49 -3.25 -6.77
CA ALA A 37 -0.88 -3.11 -7.23
C ALA A 37 -1.79 -3.17 -6.00
N VAL A 38 -2.60 -2.12 -5.80
CA VAL A 38 -3.60 -2.06 -4.73
C VAL A 38 -4.98 -2.23 -5.33
N GLU A 39 -5.65 -3.33 -5.01
CA GLU A 39 -7.08 -3.51 -5.28
C GLU A 39 -7.89 -2.88 -4.15
N PHE A 40 -8.76 -1.93 -4.51
CA PHE A 40 -9.64 -1.24 -3.57
C PHE A 40 -11.01 -1.92 -3.48
N ALA A 41 -11.78 -1.56 -2.46
CA ALA A 41 -13.10 -2.15 -2.19
C ALA A 41 -14.14 -1.90 -3.30
N ASP A 42 -13.90 -0.91 -4.17
CA ASP A 42 -14.71 -0.62 -5.35
C ASP A 42 -14.18 -1.31 -6.63
N GLN A 43 -13.32 -2.32 -6.48
CA GLN A 43 -12.71 -3.13 -7.55
C GLN A 43 -11.76 -2.34 -8.47
N MET A 44 -11.47 -1.07 -8.15
CA MET A 44 -10.47 -0.30 -8.86
C MET A 44 -9.07 -0.72 -8.40
N VAL A 45 -8.13 -0.77 -9.35
CA VAL A 45 -6.73 -1.06 -9.08
C VAL A 45 -5.90 0.18 -9.31
N ALA A 46 -5.08 0.56 -8.31
CA ALA A 46 -4.05 1.58 -8.49
C ALA A 46 -2.66 0.95 -8.39
N ASN A 47 -1.76 1.40 -9.26
CA ASN A 47 -0.38 0.97 -9.27
C ASN A 47 0.51 1.95 -8.52
N GLY A 48 1.66 1.48 -8.06
CA GLY A 48 2.64 2.32 -7.41
C GLY A 48 3.99 1.65 -7.25
N ASP A 49 4.90 2.39 -6.63
CA ASP A 49 6.28 1.99 -6.39
C ASP A 49 6.62 2.03 -4.91
N VAL A 50 7.40 1.06 -4.45
CA VAL A 50 8.12 1.16 -3.18
C VAL A 50 9.33 2.04 -3.40
N ILE A 51 9.35 3.24 -2.81
CA ILE A 51 10.44 4.20 -3.04
C ILE A 51 11.52 4.16 -1.95
N ALA A 52 11.16 3.78 -0.72
CA ALA A 52 12.09 3.73 0.41
C ALA A 52 11.68 2.65 1.43
N ALA A 53 12.68 2.07 2.10
CA ALA A 53 12.47 1.38 3.37
C ALA A 53 12.54 2.39 4.53
N LEU A 54 11.68 2.22 5.54
CA LEU A 54 11.64 3.09 6.71
C LEU A 54 12.42 2.48 7.88
N PRO A 55 13.16 3.28 8.68
CA PRO A 55 13.98 2.78 9.79
C PRO A 55 13.23 1.95 10.85
N HIS A 56 11.91 2.14 10.97
CA HIS A 56 11.05 1.49 11.96
C HIS A 56 10.31 0.26 11.41
N GLY A 57 10.82 -0.37 10.35
CA GLY A 57 10.26 -1.60 9.79
C GLY A 57 9.01 -1.37 8.95
N GLY A 58 9.02 -0.32 8.12
CA GLY A 58 7.97 0.03 7.17
C GLY A 58 8.56 0.40 5.81
N TRP A 59 7.76 1.00 4.94
CA TRP A 59 8.20 1.43 3.62
C TRP A 59 7.34 2.55 3.09
N THR A 60 7.87 3.35 2.17
CA THR A 60 7.14 4.44 1.54
C THR A 60 6.63 3.99 0.16
N LEU A 61 5.33 4.13 -0.04
CA LEU A 61 4.62 3.87 -1.29
C LEU A 61 4.43 5.18 -2.04
N ARG A 62 4.87 5.28 -3.30
CA ARG A 62 4.34 6.27 -4.25
C ARG A 62 3.20 5.60 -5.01
N LEU A 63 1.96 5.98 -4.74
CA LEU A 63 0.79 5.47 -5.44
C LEU A 63 0.39 6.43 -6.55
N GLU A 64 0.29 5.92 -7.78
CA GLU A 64 -0.10 6.68 -8.97
C GLU A 64 -1.53 7.22 -8.84
N ALA A 65 -1.81 8.28 -9.61
CA ALA A 65 -3.15 8.82 -9.70
C ALA A 65 -4.13 7.76 -10.24
N HIS A 66 -5.34 7.73 -9.70
CA HIS A 66 -6.39 6.81 -10.13
C HIS A 66 -7.76 7.43 -9.95
N THR A 67 -8.77 6.80 -10.55
CA THR A 67 -10.16 7.24 -10.46
C THR A 67 -10.96 6.15 -9.77
N THR A 68 -11.72 6.51 -8.74
CA THR A 68 -12.62 5.57 -8.06
C THR A 68 -13.79 5.18 -8.96
N ALA A 69 -14.52 4.12 -8.62
CA ALA A 69 -15.73 3.72 -9.36
C ALA A 69 -16.80 4.84 -9.39
N LYS A 70 -16.79 5.75 -8.41
CA LYS A 70 -17.66 6.93 -8.33
C LYS A 70 -17.13 8.14 -9.12
N ARG A 71 -16.12 7.94 -9.99
CA ARG A 71 -15.48 8.99 -10.80
C ARG A 71 -14.79 10.09 -9.99
N THR A 72 -14.37 9.78 -8.76
CA THR A 72 -13.54 10.71 -7.98
C THR A 72 -12.09 10.56 -8.41
N ALA A 73 -11.48 11.63 -8.89
CA ALA A 73 -10.06 11.66 -9.20
C ALA A 73 -9.24 11.71 -7.90
N ILE A 74 -8.32 10.78 -7.75
CA ILE A 74 -7.35 10.71 -6.67
C ILE A 74 -5.98 11.00 -7.27
N GLU A 75 -5.37 12.09 -6.83
CA GLU A 75 -4.02 12.47 -7.25
C GLU A 75 -2.96 11.48 -6.77
N GLU A 76 -1.81 11.48 -7.46
CA GLU A 76 -0.62 10.77 -7.01
C GLU A 76 -0.23 11.23 -5.59
N LYS A 77 0.00 10.26 -4.70
CA LYS A 77 0.38 10.54 -3.32
C LYS A 77 1.42 9.55 -2.81
N ARG A 78 2.21 10.01 -1.85
CA ARG A 78 3.16 9.18 -1.11
C ARG A 78 2.63 8.84 0.26
N TRP A 79 2.84 7.60 0.70
CA TRP A 79 2.31 7.07 1.94
C TRP A 79 3.37 6.28 2.68
N ASP A 80 3.51 6.55 3.97
CA ASP A 80 4.30 5.70 4.86
C ASP A 80 3.43 4.52 5.29
N ILE A 81 3.87 3.32 4.94
CA ILE A 81 3.21 2.06 5.23
C ILE A 81 3.95 1.36 6.37
N GLN A 82 3.21 0.93 7.38
CA GLN A 82 3.75 0.21 8.53
C GLN A 82 3.12 -1.17 8.63
N TRP A 83 3.96 -2.21 8.77
CA TRP A 83 3.48 -3.54 9.10
C TRP A 83 2.86 -3.57 10.49
N MET A 84 1.72 -4.24 10.63
CA MET A 84 1.17 -4.55 11.94
C MET A 84 2.04 -5.63 12.63
N PRO A 85 2.01 -5.71 13.97
CA PRO A 85 2.67 -6.80 14.70
C PRO A 85 2.30 -8.17 14.12
N ARG A 86 3.24 -9.13 14.13
CA ARG A 86 2.97 -10.52 13.73
C ARG A 86 2.09 -11.18 14.79
N GLY A 87 0.80 -10.86 14.79
CA GLY A 87 -0.25 -11.59 15.50
C GLY A 87 -1.09 -12.38 14.50
N ASP A 88 -2.38 -12.52 14.76
CA ASP A 88 -3.31 -13.37 13.99
C ASP A 88 -3.61 -12.90 12.55
N SER A 89 -2.98 -11.82 12.08
CA SER A 89 -3.23 -11.25 10.75
C SER A 89 -1.93 -10.96 9.99
N PRO A 90 -1.18 -12.03 9.61
CA PRO A 90 0.03 -11.89 8.82
C PRO A 90 -0.26 -11.16 7.51
N GLY A 91 0.67 -10.32 7.07
CA GLY A 91 0.49 -9.52 5.85
C GLY A 91 -0.34 -8.24 6.02
N THR A 92 -0.80 -7.92 7.23
CA THR A 92 -1.58 -6.68 7.46
C THR A 92 -0.68 -5.48 7.71
N MET A 93 -1.06 -4.35 7.11
CA MET A 93 -0.38 -3.06 7.22
C MET A 93 -1.38 -1.95 7.49
N LYS A 94 -0.87 -0.81 7.96
CA LYS A 94 -1.60 0.45 8.02
C LYS A 94 -0.85 1.54 7.27
N VAL A 95 -1.59 2.44 6.64
CA VAL A 95 -1.08 3.74 6.22
C VAL A 95 -0.89 4.59 7.48
N LYS A 96 0.35 4.99 7.78
CA LYS A 96 0.68 5.78 8.96
C LYS A 96 0.42 7.26 8.74
N ALA A 97 0.95 7.79 7.64
CA ALA A 97 0.88 9.21 7.31
C ALA A 97 1.10 9.41 5.81
N ARG A 98 0.78 10.62 5.34
CA ARG A 98 1.23 11.08 4.03
C ARG A 98 2.74 11.36 4.12
N ALA A 99 3.49 10.82 3.18
CA ALA A 99 4.92 11.11 3.06
C ALA A 99 5.13 12.38 2.22
N ALA A 100 6.24 13.07 2.48
CA ALA A 100 6.64 14.29 1.78
C ALA A 100 7.16 14.01 0.35
#